data_AF-A0A7W0V6B5-F1
#
_entry.id   AF-A0A7W0V6B5-F1
#
_cell.length_a   1.000
_cell.length_b   1.000
_cell.length_c   1.000
_cell.angle_alpha   90.00
_cell.angle_beta   90.00
_cell.angle_gamma   90.00
#
_symmetry.space_group_name_H-M   'P 1'
#
loop_
_entity.id
_entity.type
_entity.pdbx_description
1 polymer ?
#
loop_
_entity_poly.entity_id
_entity_poly.type
_entity_poly.pdbx_seq_one_letter_code
_entity_poly.pdbx_strand_id
1 'polypeptide(L)'
;TLEALSAAGYPLAIASSSSSEIIAAVLETLGLAHYFRVAQSAEHEPFGKPHPGVYIEAARALGIEPWRCLAFEDSPNGVIAAKAARMTCIAVPDPALANDRRFGAADLILPSLSDFRLGMLEGF
;
A
#
# COMPACT_ATOMS: atom_id res chain seq x y z
N THR A 1 6.02 12.45 -0.95
CA THR A 1 4.75 11.72 -1.11
C THR A 1 3.93 11.66 0.17
N LEU A 2 4.46 11.11 1.27
CA LEU A 2 3.74 11.05 2.56
C LEU A 2 3.29 12.43 3.06
N GLU A 3 4.19 13.41 3.07
CA GLU A 3 3.87 14.80 3.42
C GLU A 3 2.71 15.37 2.60
N ALA A 4 2.74 15.21 1.28
CA ALA A 4 1.71 15.71 0.39
C ALA A 4 0.35 15.05 0.65
N LEU A 5 0.32 13.72 0.85
CA LEU A 5 -0.91 12.99 1.17
C LEU A 5 -1.47 13.40 2.54
N SER A 6 -0.61 13.53 3.55
CA SER A 6 -0.99 13.94 4.89
C SER A 6 -1.51 15.38 4.92
N ALA A 7 -0.83 16.31 4.25
CA ALA A 7 -1.27 17.71 4.12
C ALA A 7 -2.60 17.86 3.38
N ALA A 8 -2.88 16.95 2.43
CA ALA A 8 -4.17 16.87 1.74
C ALA A 8 -5.27 16.16 2.55
N GLY A 9 -4.97 15.69 3.77
CA GLY A 9 -5.96 15.10 4.68
C GLY A 9 -6.26 13.63 4.45
N TYR A 10 -5.45 12.91 3.66
CA TYR A 10 -5.62 11.47 3.48
C TYR A 10 -5.12 10.71 4.72
N PRO A 11 -5.96 9.89 5.37
CA PRO A 11 -5.49 8.99 6.42
C PRO A 11 -4.65 7.87 5.79
N LEU A 12 -3.47 7.62 6.37
CA LEU A 12 -2.53 6.64 5.84
C LEU A 12 -2.45 5.41 6.73
N ALA A 13 -2.25 4.25 6.10
CA ALA A 13 -2.00 2.99 6.78
C ALA A 13 -0.87 2.20 6.10
N ILE A 14 -0.24 1.32 6.87
CA ILE A 14 0.65 0.27 6.36
C ILE A 14 -0.11 -1.06 6.30
N ALA A 15 0.07 -1.79 5.21
CA ALA A 15 -0.39 -3.17 5.05
C ALA A 15 0.79 -4.00 4.48
N SER A 16 1.46 -4.77 5.33
CA SER A 16 2.75 -5.41 4.99
C SER A 16 2.75 -6.91 5.23
N SER A 17 3.60 -7.65 4.52
CA SER A 17 3.89 -9.07 4.79
C SER A 17 4.97 -9.27 5.86
N SER A 18 5.64 -8.20 6.30
CA SER A 18 6.64 -8.23 7.37
C SER A 18 5.97 -8.33 8.75
N SER A 19 6.70 -8.82 9.74
CA SER A 19 6.23 -8.82 11.14
C SER A 19 6.05 -7.40 11.68
N SER A 20 5.22 -7.27 12.71
CA SER A 20 4.90 -6.02 13.38
C SER A 20 6.14 -5.40 14.01
N GLU A 21 7.05 -6.23 14.50
CA GLU A 21 8.36 -5.80 15.01
C GLU A 21 9.20 -5.11 13.93
N ILE A 22 9.26 -5.70 12.72
CA ILE A 22 10.00 -5.11 11.59
C ILE A 22 9.33 -3.82 11.13
N ILE A 23 8.00 -3.79 11.03
CA ILE A 23 7.26 -2.58 10.64
C ILE A 23 7.53 -1.45 11.63
N ALA A 24 7.42 -1.73 12.94
CA ALA A 24 7.67 -0.75 13.98
C ALA A 24 9.11 -0.23 13.94
N ALA A 25 10.10 -1.13 13.84
CA ALA A 25 11.51 -0.78 13.78
C ALA A 25 11.84 0.11 12.57
N VAL A 26 11.29 -0.20 11.38
CA VAL A 26 11.49 0.61 10.17
C VAL A 26 10.84 2.00 10.32
N LEU A 27 9.61 2.06 10.81
CA LEU A 27 8.91 3.34 11.01
C LEU A 27 9.60 4.22 12.03
N GLU A 28 10.12 3.65 13.12
CA GLU A 28 10.88 4.38 14.14
C GLU A 28 12.23 4.86 13.58
N THR A 29 12.99 3.97 12.95
CA THR A 29 14.32 4.29 12.38
C THR A 29 14.24 5.40 11.32
N LEU A 30 13.19 5.39 10.49
CA LEU A 30 12.97 6.41 9.47
C LEU A 30 12.23 7.64 9.99
N GLY A 31 11.76 7.64 11.23
CA GLY A 31 10.97 8.73 11.82
C GLY A 31 9.61 8.92 11.16
N LEU A 32 9.03 7.88 10.55
CA LEU A 32 7.81 7.97 9.72
C LEU A 32 6.53 7.53 10.45
N ALA A 33 6.63 7.02 11.67
CA ALA A 33 5.47 6.49 12.42
C ALA A 33 4.30 7.50 12.52
N HIS A 34 4.61 8.78 12.63
CA HIS A 34 3.62 9.86 12.77
C HIS A 34 2.71 10.06 11.53
N TYR A 35 3.09 9.54 10.36
CA TYR A 35 2.24 9.62 9.16
C TYR A 35 1.10 8.60 9.16
N PHE A 36 1.29 7.45 9.81
CA PHE A 36 0.41 6.29 9.66
C PHE A 36 -0.48 6.14 10.89
N ARG A 37 -1.80 6.17 10.67
CA ARG A 37 -2.79 5.95 11.73
C ARG A 37 -2.89 4.48 12.12
N VAL A 38 -2.59 3.59 11.18
CA VAL A 38 -2.74 2.14 11.31
C VAL A 38 -1.53 1.46 10.66
N ALA A 39 -1.04 0.39 11.26
CA ALA A 39 -0.11 -0.53 10.64
C ALA A 39 -0.61 -1.96 10.84
N GLN A 40 -0.83 -2.67 9.73
CA GLN A 40 -1.26 -4.06 9.72
C GLN A 40 -0.18 -4.96 9.12
N SER A 41 0.08 -6.05 9.85
CA SER A 41 0.99 -7.11 9.47
C SER A 41 0.18 -8.33 9.03
N ALA A 42 0.53 -8.91 7.89
CA ALA A 42 -0.07 -10.15 7.41
C ALA A 42 0.37 -11.37 8.22
N GLU A 43 1.29 -11.23 9.20
CA GLU A 43 1.68 -12.35 10.09
C GLU A 43 0.50 -12.85 10.95
N HIS A 44 -0.49 -11.99 11.18
CA HIS A 44 -1.71 -12.31 11.94
C HIS A 44 -2.87 -12.73 11.03
N GLU A 45 -2.67 -12.68 9.71
CA GLU A 45 -3.67 -13.09 8.74
C GLU A 45 -3.57 -14.61 8.47
N PRO A 46 -4.70 -15.29 8.21
CA PRO A 46 -4.66 -16.70 7.81
C PRO A 46 -3.83 -16.96 6.54
N PHE A 47 -3.72 -15.97 5.66
CA PHE A 47 -2.98 -16.03 4.40
C PHE A 47 -2.28 -14.71 4.10
N GLY A 48 -1.01 -14.78 3.71
CA GLY A 48 -0.25 -13.64 3.19
C GLY A 48 -0.64 -13.25 1.75
N LYS A 49 -0.10 -12.13 1.27
CA LYS A 49 -0.24 -11.68 -0.12
C LYS A 49 0.18 -12.84 -1.07
N PRO A 50 -0.60 -13.18 -2.11
CA PRO A 50 -1.60 -12.35 -2.80
C PRO A 50 -3.02 -12.38 -2.22
N HIS A 51 -3.26 -13.01 -1.07
CA HIS A 51 -4.56 -12.91 -0.40
C HIS A 51 -4.83 -11.45 0.06
N PRO A 52 -6.05 -10.92 -0.07
CA PRO A 52 -6.36 -9.51 0.20
C PRO A 52 -6.50 -9.15 1.70
N GLY A 53 -6.44 -10.14 2.60
CA GLY A 53 -6.78 -9.99 4.03
C GLY A 53 -6.15 -8.76 4.69
N VAL A 54 -4.83 -8.61 4.58
CA VAL A 54 -4.09 -7.48 5.19
C VAL A 54 -4.56 -6.10 4.70
N TYR A 55 -5.00 -5.98 3.44
CA TYR A 55 -5.53 -4.73 2.90
C TYR A 55 -6.94 -4.44 3.41
N ILE A 56 -7.80 -5.45 3.45
CA ILE A 56 -9.16 -5.35 3.98
C ILE A 56 -9.09 -4.95 5.46
N GLU A 57 -8.18 -5.56 6.22
CA GLU A 57 -8.00 -5.26 7.63
C GLU A 57 -7.44 -3.85 7.86
N ALA A 58 -6.46 -3.42 7.06
CA ALA A 58 -5.95 -2.05 7.15
C ALA A 58 -7.03 -1.00 6.86
N ALA A 59 -7.86 -1.23 5.84
CA ALA A 59 -9.00 -0.36 5.51
C ALA A 59 -10.04 -0.36 6.64
N ARG A 60 -10.39 -1.53 7.17
CA ARG A 60 -11.30 -1.68 8.31
C ARG A 60 -10.82 -0.91 9.54
N ALA A 61 -9.54 -1.02 9.89
CA ALA A 61 -8.94 -0.33 11.02
C ALA A 61 -8.89 1.20 10.82
N LEU A 62 -8.82 1.68 9.57
CA LEU A 62 -9.01 3.10 9.24
C LEU A 62 -10.48 3.55 9.29
N GLY A 63 -11.44 2.62 9.31
CA GLY A 63 -12.87 2.90 9.18
C GLY A 63 -13.27 3.31 7.76
N ILE A 64 -12.58 2.79 6.75
CA ILE A 64 -12.76 3.14 5.34
C ILE A 64 -13.07 1.87 4.55
N GLU A 65 -13.99 1.97 3.61
CA GLU A 65 -14.29 0.87 2.69
C GLU A 65 -13.12 0.60 1.73
N PRO A 66 -12.72 -0.66 1.48
CA PRO A 66 -11.56 -0.98 0.66
C PRO A 66 -11.59 -0.33 -0.74
N TRP A 67 -12.74 -0.26 -1.41
CA TRP A 67 -12.85 0.36 -2.74
C TRP A 67 -12.71 1.89 -2.74
N ARG A 68 -12.60 2.52 -1.58
CA ARG A 68 -12.26 3.94 -1.42
C ARG A 68 -10.79 4.15 -1.06
N CYS A 69 -10.00 3.07 -1.02
CA CYS A 69 -8.57 3.12 -0.72
C CYS A 69 -7.73 3.03 -1.99
N LEU A 70 -6.55 3.65 -1.94
CA LEU A 70 -5.48 3.49 -2.91
C LEU A 70 -4.29 2.83 -2.23
N ALA A 71 -3.76 1.77 -2.84
CA ALA A 71 -2.57 1.06 -2.39
C ALA A 71 -1.36 1.40 -3.28
N PHE A 72 -0.21 1.62 -2.66
CA PHE A 72 1.08 1.61 -3.33
C PHE A 72 1.75 0.25 -3.13
N GLU A 73 2.28 -0.36 -4.20
CA GLU A 73 2.88 -1.69 -4.15
C GLU A 73 4.09 -1.86 -5.05
N ASP A 74 5.11 -2.55 -4.56
CA ASP A 74 6.37 -2.82 -5.27
C ASP A 74 6.49 -4.27 -5.71
N SER A 75 5.56 -5.14 -5.30
CA SER A 75 5.59 -6.57 -5.57
C SER A 75 4.40 -7.04 -6.40
N PRO A 76 4.57 -8.03 -7.29
CA PRO A 76 3.46 -8.64 -8.04
C PRO A 76 2.36 -9.20 -7.14
N ASN A 77 2.73 -9.89 -6.05
CA ASN A 77 1.76 -10.48 -5.14
C ASN A 77 0.97 -9.41 -4.40
N GLY A 78 1.61 -8.29 -4.05
CA GLY A 78 0.93 -7.20 -3.39
C GLY A 78 -0.01 -6.42 -4.29
N VAL A 79 0.35 -6.20 -5.56
CA VAL A 79 -0.59 -5.66 -6.56
C VAL A 79 -1.84 -6.55 -6.64
N ILE A 80 -1.68 -7.87 -6.79
CA ILE A 80 -2.82 -8.78 -6.84
C ILE A 80 -3.65 -8.74 -5.57
N ALA A 81 -3.02 -8.68 -4.38
CA ALA A 81 -3.73 -8.56 -3.11
C ALA A 81 -4.55 -7.26 -3.01
N ALA A 82 -3.98 -6.12 -3.41
CA ALA A 82 -4.67 -4.84 -3.42
C ALA A 82 -5.88 -4.85 -4.36
N LYS A 83 -5.70 -5.39 -5.59
CA LYS A 83 -6.80 -5.52 -6.56
C LYS A 83 -7.87 -6.51 -6.11
N ALA A 84 -7.49 -7.61 -5.46
CA ALA A 84 -8.45 -8.56 -4.87
C ALA A 84 -9.25 -7.93 -3.71
N ALA A 85 -8.67 -6.96 -3.00
CA ALA A 85 -9.37 -6.12 -2.01
C ALA A 85 -10.24 -5.02 -2.66
N ARG A 86 -10.32 -4.96 -4.00
CA ARG A 86 -11.01 -3.93 -4.79
C ARG A 86 -10.46 -2.52 -4.63
N MET A 87 -9.21 -2.38 -4.18
CA MET A 87 -8.54 -1.08 -4.09
C MET A 87 -8.08 -0.60 -5.46
N THR A 88 -7.95 0.72 -5.60
CA THR A 88 -7.08 1.31 -6.61
C THR A 88 -5.63 0.97 -6.26
N CYS A 89 -4.79 0.63 -7.23
CA CYS A 89 -3.42 0.23 -7.02
C CYS A 89 -2.48 0.99 -7.96
N ILE A 90 -1.52 1.70 -7.36
CA ILE A 90 -0.37 2.27 -8.05
C ILE A 90 0.83 1.36 -7.76
N ALA A 91 1.36 0.71 -8.80
CA ALA A 91 2.57 -0.08 -8.66
C ALA A 91 3.82 0.80 -8.80
N VAL A 92 4.83 0.55 -7.98
CA VAL A 92 6.19 1.09 -8.07
C VAL A 92 7.16 -0.10 -8.00
N PRO A 93 7.33 -0.85 -9.12
CA PRO A 93 7.98 -2.16 -9.09
C PRO A 93 9.39 -2.14 -8.51
N ASP A 94 9.71 -3.13 -7.68
CA ASP A 94 11.11 -3.44 -7.36
C ASP A 94 11.87 -3.71 -8.68
N PRO A 95 13.06 -3.12 -8.90
CA PRO A 95 13.85 -3.32 -10.12
C PRO A 95 14.10 -4.79 -10.48
N ALA A 96 14.25 -5.67 -9.48
CA ALA A 96 14.45 -7.10 -9.68
C ALA A 96 13.19 -7.81 -10.21
N LEU A 97 12.01 -7.22 -10.01
CA LEU A 97 10.72 -7.79 -10.39
C LEU A 97 10.05 -7.02 -11.55
N ALA A 98 10.63 -5.92 -12.04
CA ALA A 98 10.00 -4.99 -12.97
C ALA A 98 9.45 -5.62 -14.28
N ASN A 99 9.97 -6.78 -14.71
CA ASN A 99 9.50 -7.49 -15.90
C ASN A 99 8.34 -8.48 -15.64
N ASP A 100 7.86 -8.60 -14.39
CA ASP A 100 6.75 -9.48 -14.05
C ASP A 100 5.43 -8.94 -14.61
N ARG A 101 4.79 -9.72 -15.47
CA ARG A 101 3.56 -9.32 -16.19
C ARG A 101 2.37 -9.06 -15.26
N ARG A 102 2.40 -9.56 -14.02
CA ARG A 102 1.32 -9.38 -13.04
C ARG A 102 1.20 -7.92 -12.57
N PHE A 103 2.23 -7.09 -12.72
CA PHE A 103 2.10 -5.64 -12.52
C PHE A 103 1.05 -4.99 -13.42
N GLY A 104 0.72 -5.62 -14.57
CA GLY A 104 -0.34 -5.15 -15.46
C GLY A 104 -1.75 -5.17 -14.86
N ALA A 105 -1.94 -5.72 -13.66
CA ALA A 105 -3.20 -5.62 -12.91
C ALA A 105 -3.36 -4.28 -12.14
N ALA A 106 -2.28 -3.53 -11.95
CA ALA A 106 -2.33 -2.20 -11.32
C ALA A 106 -3.03 -1.19 -12.22
N ASP A 107 -3.65 -0.17 -11.63
CA ASP A 107 -4.33 0.90 -12.38
C ASP A 107 -3.33 1.92 -12.95
N LEU A 108 -2.18 2.06 -12.30
CA LEU A 108 -1.06 2.87 -12.76
C LEU A 108 0.26 2.22 -12.34
N ILE A 109 1.28 2.33 -13.19
CA ILE A 109 2.64 1.90 -12.87
C ILE A 109 3.55 3.13 -12.95
N LEU A 110 4.25 3.44 -11.87
CA LEU A 110 5.23 4.51 -11.78
C LEU A 110 6.64 3.93 -11.62
N PRO A 111 7.67 4.54 -12.23
CA PRO A 111 9.04 4.09 -12.03
C PRO A 111 9.58 4.49 -10.65
N SER A 112 9.00 5.51 -10.00
CA SER A 112 9.35 5.93 -8.65
C SER A 112 8.16 6.54 -7.90
N LEU A 113 8.14 6.40 -6.57
CA LEU A 113 7.24 7.15 -5.70
C LEU A 113 7.43 8.67 -5.81
N SER A 114 8.62 9.12 -6.24
CA SER A 114 8.91 10.53 -6.49
C SER A 114 8.21 11.09 -7.73
N ASP A 115 7.62 10.25 -8.58
CA ASP A 115 6.84 10.67 -9.75
C ASP A 115 5.35 10.85 -9.43
N PHE A 116 4.90 10.38 -8.27
CA PHE A 116 3.51 10.56 -7.83
C PHE A 116 3.18 12.04 -7.60
N ARG A 117 2.00 12.46 -8.07
CA ARG A 117 1.44 13.81 -7.85
C ARG A 117 -0.01 13.66 -7.40
N LEU A 118 -0.48 14.51 -6.49
CA LEU A 118 -1.86 14.46 -5.99
C LEU A 118 -2.91 14.57 -7.11
N GLY A 119 -2.64 15.36 -8.16
CA GLY A 119 -3.54 15.47 -9.31
C GLY A 119 -3.75 14.16 -10.08
N MET A 120 -2.88 13.15 -9.90
CA MET A 120 -3.10 11.81 -10.46
C MET A 120 -4.29 11.09 -9.82
N LEU A 121 -4.74 11.53 -8.64
CA LEU A 121 -5.90 10.95 -7.95
C LEU A 121 -7.23 11.29 -8.63
N GLU A 122 -7.28 12.33 -9.46
CA GLU A 122 -8.49 12.71 -10.21
C GLU A 122 -8.87 11.67 -11.28
N GLY A 123 -7.96 10.75 -11.60
CA GLY A 123 -8.17 9.68 -12.57
C GLY A 123 -8.78 8.40 -12.01
N PHE A 124 -9.11 8.35 -10.72
CA PHE A 124 -9.62 7.15 -10.02
C PHE A 124 -10.97 7.38 -9.34
#